data_AF-A0A218QG77-F1
#
_entry.id   AF-A0A218QG77-F1
#
_cell.length_a   1.000
_cell.length_b   1.000
_cell.length_c   1.000
_cell.angle_alpha   90.00
_cell.angle_beta   90.00
_cell.angle_gamma   90.00
#
_symmetry.space_group_name_H-M   'P 1'
#
loop_
_entity.id
_entity.type
_entity.pdbx_description
1 polymer ?
#
loop_
_entity_poly.entity_id
_entity_poly.type
_entity_poly.pdbx_seq_one_letter_code
_entity_poly.pdbx_strand_id
1 'polypeptide(L)'
;MTSVPCSPLPVPSFKETLHDIADNIQIEFSELRISDSHYPPIVTPTATVAQLQKMPQLIQYKYLNSQLLKFIYSIYFEGSRTTEVSPGIKTNEQILQEIDSREIDWEFYEQLDRNNDGRGFFHPGYHIIRQEADGSLATEFDGAILHIQRERHLPLSLQSATVNDPVAVLLPSSFIHGNRYRANGDGIGGLPPMKFHSEGIVVYFNFSPEAAVWAMKYLTTKLNEVKVPFAFEVLHNPLNYRLYNSGFLKFLYNPDESYRYKEILLPVLQTIYAENKSHFREQVPIFTKVLAPGIGLAEHPASELKFGLQQQFGENRCEIVANAMLEAHQNGDESKQARMKYIIQHFQRLGLDIERPYLNPNSEDIYTPLE
;
A
#
# COMPACT_ATOMS: atom_id res chain seq x y z
N MET A 1 -42.11 -9.53 -6.98
CA MET A 1 -41.46 -8.32 -7.54
C MET A 1 -40.00 -8.66 -7.75
N THR A 2 -39.63 -8.95 -8.99
CA THR A 2 -38.27 -9.29 -9.41
C THR A 2 -37.40 -8.04 -9.32
N SER A 3 -36.39 -8.05 -8.44
CA SER A 3 -35.39 -7.00 -8.35
C SER A 3 -34.59 -6.95 -9.65
N VAL A 4 -34.69 -5.84 -10.36
CA VAL A 4 -33.83 -5.52 -11.50
C VAL A 4 -32.40 -5.44 -10.97
N PRO A 5 -31.43 -6.18 -11.54
CA PRO A 5 -30.03 -6.00 -11.17
C PRO A 5 -29.63 -4.59 -11.58
N CYS A 6 -29.29 -3.75 -10.61
CA CYS A 6 -28.67 -2.47 -10.87
C CYS A 6 -27.37 -2.77 -11.63
N SER A 7 -27.29 -2.36 -12.91
CA SER A 7 -26.03 -2.45 -13.66
C SER A 7 -24.95 -1.68 -12.87
N PRO A 8 -23.74 -2.23 -12.68
CA PRO A 8 -22.68 -1.50 -11.99
C PRO A 8 -22.46 -0.17 -12.73
N LEU A 9 -22.40 0.92 -11.97
CA LEU A 9 -22.00 2.22 -12.52
C LEU A 9 -20.62 2.07 -13.17
N PRO A 10 -20.38 2.65 -14.35
CA PRO A 10 -19.09 2.53 -15.01
C PRO A 10 -17.98 3.08 -14.10
N VAL A 11 -16.87 2.35 -14.01
CA VAL A 11 -15.68 2.81 -13.28
C VAL A 11 -15.19 4.11 -13.94
N PRO A 12 -15.09 5.23 -13.18
CA PRO A 12 -14.62 6.49 -13.74
C PRO A 12 -13.19 6.35 -14.26
N SER A 13 -12.92 6.97 -15.41
CA SER A 13 -11.57 7.03 -15.96
C SER A 13 -10.66 7.88 -15.06
N PHE A 14 -9.35 7.64 -15.15
CA PHE A 14 -8.34 8.41 -14.41
C PHE A 14 -8.51 9.93 -14.55
N LYS A 15 -8.80 10.40 -15.76
CA LYS A 15 -8.99 11.82 -16.04
C LYS A 15 -10.27 12.38 -15.40
N GLU A 16 -11.35 11.60 -15.40
CA GLU A 16 -12.59 11.98 -14.71
C GLU A 16 -12.35 12.06 -13.20
N THR A 17 -11.61 11.13 -12.61
CA THR A 17 -11.27 11.16 -11.19
C THR A 17 -10.39 12.36 -10.82
N LEU A 18 -9.41 12.74 -11.65
CA LEU A 18 -8.64 13.96 -11.41
C LEU A 18 -9.50 15.23 -11.50
N HIS A 19 -10.41 15.27 -12.47
CA HIS A 19 -11.34 16.38 -12.58
C HIS A 19 -12.29 16.45 -11.38
N ASP A 20 -12.75 15.32 -10.88
CA ASP A 20 -13.58 15.21 -9.68
C ASP A 20 -12.84 15.77 -8.45
N ILE A 21 -11.59 15.35 -8.23
CA ILE A 21 -10.70 15.88 -7.17
C ILE A 21 -10.57 17.41 -7.27
N ALA A 22 -10.31 17.93 -8.46
CA ALA A 22 -10.08 19.37 -8.66
C ALA A 22 -11.35 20.21 -8.48
N ASP A 23 -12.52 19.66 -8.75
CA ASP A 23 -13.81 20.36 -8.75
C ASP A 23 -14.51 20.29 -7.39
N ASN A 24 -14.52 19.11 -6.76
CA ASN A 24 -15.40 18.83 -5.63
C ASN A 24 -14.74 18.99 -4.26
N ILE A 25 -13.41 18.85 -4.16
CA ILE A 25 -12.72 19.06 -2.89
C ILE A 25 -12.66 20.55 -2.55
N GLN A 26 -13.05 20.91 -1.34
CA GLN A 26 -12.98 22.26 -0.80
C GLN A 26 -12.00 22.34 0.37
N ILE A 27 -11.24 23.44 0.41
CA ILE A 27 -10.21 23.71 1.42
C ILE A 27 -10.65 24.93 2.23
N GLU A 28 -11.02 24.71 3.50
CA GLU A 28 -11.49 25.75 4.41
C GLU A 28 -10.38 26.08 5.43
N PHE A 29 -9.49 27.03 5.11
CA PHE A 29 -8.32 27.33 5.94
C PHE A 29 -8.67 27.84 7.34
N SER A 30 -9.71 28.68 7.48
CA SER A 30 -10.14 29.21 8.79
C SER A 30 -10.55 28.12 9.76
N GLU A 31 -11.12 27.02 9.25
CA GLU A 31 -11.58 25.88 10.05
C GLU A 31 -10.61 24.70 10.02
N LEU A 32 -9.53 24.80 9.24
CA LEU A 32 -8.59 23.71 8.97
C LEU A 32 -9.31 22.42 8.54
N ARG A 33 -10.25 22.57 7.60
CA ARG A 33 -11.20 21.52 7.19
C ARG A 33 -11.07 21.23 5.70
N ILE A 34 -11.20 19.95 5.37
CA ILE A 34 -11.31 19.44 3.99
C ILE A 34 -12.69 18.80 3.84
N SER A 35 -13.42 19.23 2.81
CA SER A 35 -14.77 18.75 2.50
C SER A 35 -14.89 18.38 1.02
N ASP A 36 -15.90 17.57 0.70
CA ASP A 36 -16.27 17.18 -0.66
C ASP A 36 -17.79 17.06 -0.73
N SER A 37 -18.39 17.32 -1.88
CA SER A 37 -19.86 17.24 -2.04
C SER A 37 -20.41 15.81 -1.95
N HIS A 38 -19.59 14.81 -2.26
CA HIS A 38 -20.00 13.40 -2.34
C HIS A 38 -19.58 12.58 -1.12
N TYR A 39 -18.61 13.06 -0.33
CA TYR A 39 -18.02 12.31 0.78
C TYR A 39 -18.07 13.08 2.11
N PRO A 40 -18.20 12.38 3.26
CA PRO A 40 -18.14 13.03 4.56
C PRO A 40 -16.83 13.80 4.74
N PRO A 41 -16.86 15.03 5.30
CA PRO A 41 -15.67 15.83 5.52
C PRO A 41 -14.73 15.17 6.54
N ILE A 42 -13.44 15.50 6.48
CA ILE A 42 -12.53 15.23 7.60
C ILE A 42 -12.63 16.42 8.55
N VAL A 43 -13.29 16.20 9.69
CA VAL A 43 -13.50 17.24 10.70
C VAL A 43 -12.39 17.19 11.73
N THR A 44 -11.68 18.29 11.88
CA THR A 44 -10.71 18.50 12.95
C THR A 44 -11.45 18.91 14.23
N PRO A 45 -11.22 18.26 15.39
CA PRO A 45 -11.88 18.66 16.63
C PRO A 45 -11.64 20.14 16.95
N THR A 46 -12.68 20.85 17.40
CA THR A 46 -12.64 22.31 17.63
C THR A 46 -11.50 22.72 18.58
N ALA A 47 -11.23 21.90 19.61
CA ALA A 47 -10.12 22.14 20.53
C ALA A 47 -8.74 22.07 19.83
N THR A 48 -8.58 21.17 18.87
CA THR A 48 -7.36 21.04 18.05
C THR A 48 -7.22 22.21 17.09
N VAL A 49 -8.31 22.63 16.44
CA VAL A 49 -8.32 23.83 15.57
C VAL A 49 -7.87 25.06 16.34
N ALA A 50 -8.42 25.30 17.53
CA ALA A 50 -8.08 26.44 18.36
C ALA A 50 -6.59 26.47 18.79
N GLN A 51 -5.94 25.30 18.91
CA GLN A 51 -4.50 25.22 19.18
C GLN A 51 -3.67 25.47 17.92
N LEU A 52 -4.05 24.87 16.80
CA LEU A 52 -3.34 25.03 15.51
C LEU A 52 -3.40 26.47 15.01
N GLN A 53 -4.52 27.18 15.20
CA GLN A 53 -4.67 28.59 14.84
C GLN A 53 -3.70 29.53 15.59
N LYS A 54 -3.17 29.11 16.75
CA LYS A 54 -2.15 29.86 17.50
C LYS A 54 -0.74 29.62 16.95
N MET A 55 -0.56 28.61 16.10
CA MET A 55 0.74 28.27 15.51
C MET A 55 0.99 29.13 14.26
N PRO A 56 2.26 29.28 13.81
CA PRO A 56 2.57 29.96 12.56
C PRO A 56 1.78 29.39 11.38
N GLN A 57 1.41 30.24 10.41
CA GLN A 57 0.65 29.82 9.22
C GLN A 57 1.30 28.64 8.49
N LEU A 58 2.63 28.57 8.45
CA LEU A 58 3.34 27.44 7.86
C LEU A 58 2.95 26.09 8.49
N ILE A 59 2.76 26.05 9.81
CA ILE A 59 2.34 24.82 10.51
C ILE A 59 0.88 24.50 10.22
N GLN A 60 0.02 25.52 10.15
CA GLN A 60 -1.39 25.36 9.78
C GLN A 60 -1.54 24.78 8.37
N TYR A 61 -0.76 25.29 7.39
CA TYR A 61 -0.74 24.75 6.03
C TYR A 61 -0.18 23.33 5.96
N LYS A 62 0.88 23.01 6.72
CA LYS A 62 1.39 21.64 6.81
C LYS A 62 0.34 20.67 7.33
N TYR A 63 -0.40 21.08 8.37
CA TYR A 63 -1.52 20.30 8.89
C TYR A 63 -2.60 20.10 7.82
N LEU A 64 -3.04 21.17 7.17
CA LEU A 64 -4.07 21.12 6.14
C LEU A 64 -3.66 20.23 4.96
N ASN A 65 -2.39 20.28 4.55
CA ASN A 65 -1.83 19.41 3.52
C ASN A 65 -1.91 17.93 3.92
N SER A 66 -1.56 17.61 5.18
CA SER A 66 -1.65 16.25 5.69
C SER A 66 -3.09 15.73 5.70
N GLN A 67 -4.06 16.59 6.02
CA GLN A 67 -5.48 16.26 5.99
C GLN A 67 -5.97 16.05 4.55
N LEU A 68 -5.54 16.91 3.63
CA LEU A 68 -5.86 16.80 2.21
C LEU A 68 -5.28 15.53 1.58
N LEU A 69 -4.01 15.21 1.86
CA LEU A 69 -3.38 13.94 1.48
C LEU A 69 -4.21 12.76 1.99
N LYS A 70 -4.53 12.74 3.29
CA LYS A 70 -5.34 11.67 3.90
C LYS A 70 -6.71 11.55 3.23
N PHE A 71 -7.34 12.68 2.91
CA PHE A 71 -8.63 12.72 2.23
C PHE A 71 -8.54 12.07 0.85
N ILE A 72 -7.65 12.57 -0.01
CA ILE A 72 -7.46 12.09 -1.38
C ILE A 72 -7.10 10.60 -1.38
N TYR A 73 -6.14 10.20 -0.54
CA TYR A 73 -5.69 8.82 -0.43
C TYR A 73 -6.83 7.88 0.00
N SER A 74 -7.56 8.22 1.06
CA SER A 74 -8.61 7.36 1.60
C SER A 74 -9.78 7.14 0.64
N ILE A 75 -10.15 8.13 -0.16
CA ILE A 75 -11.29 8.06 -1.08
C ILE A 75 -10.87 7.45 -2.41
N TYR A 76 -9.86 8.04 -3.05
CA TYR A 76 -9.57 7.75 -4.45
C TYR A 76 -8.53 6.64 -4.63
N PHE A 77 -7.61 6.47 -3.66
CA PHE A 77 -6.61 5.41 -3.70
C PHE A 77 -7.12 4.14 -3.02
N GLU A 78 -7.63 4.24 -1.79
CA GLU A 78 -8.08 3.07 -1.03
C GLU A 78 -9.53 2.67 -1.31
N GLY A 79 -10.39 3.58 -1.75
CA GLY A 79 -11.83 3.31 -1.87
C GLY A 79 -12.53 3.11 -0.52
N SER A 80 -11.96 3.62 0.58
CA SER A 80 -12.44 3.33 1.94
C SER A 80 -13.79 3.99 2.28
N ARG A 81 -14.11 5.11 1.63
CA ARG A 81 -15.30 5.94 1.94
C ARG A 81 -16.45 5.81 0.95
N THR A 82 -16.32 5.03 -0.12
CA THR A 82 -17.45 4.77 -1.06
C THR A 82 -18.59 3.96 -0.43
N THR A 83 -18.39 3.40 0.78
CA THR A 83 -19.36 2.55 1.48
C THR A 83 -19.81 3.08 2.83
N GLU A 84 -19.25 4.19 3.32
CA GLU A 84 -19.69 4.77 4.60
C GLU A 84 -21.04 5.48 4.39
N VAL A 85 -22.12 4.72 4.65
CA VAL A 85 -23.49 5.20 4.73
C VAL A 85 -23.54 6.46 5.60
N SER A 86 -24.36 7.42 5.15
CA SER A 86 -24.61 8.76 5.68
C SER A 86 -24.42 8.96 7.19
N PRO A 87 -24.07 10.18 7.65
CA PRO A 87 -23.94 10.52 9.06
C PRO A 87 -25.29 10.40 9.80
N GLY A 88 -25.64 9.16 10.17
CA GLY A 88 -26.76 8.78 11.01
C GLY A 88 -26.26 8.09 12.28
N ILE A 89 -27.14 7.96 13.27
CA ILE A 89 -26.85 7.21 14.50
C ILE A 89 -26.55 5.76 14.08
N LYS A 90 -25.34 5.28 14.36
CA LYS A 90 -24.96 3.89 14.11
C LYS A 90 -25.81 2.96 14.97
N THR A 91 -26.32 1.88 14.38
CA THR A 91 -26.97 0.82 15.15
C THR A 91 -25.94 0.06 15.99
N ASN A 92 -26.38 -0.64 17.04
CA ASN A 92 -25.49 -1.50 17.82
C ASN A 92 -24.78 -2.54 16.94
N GLU A 93 -25.48 -3.09 15.93
CA GLU A 93 -24.90 -4.02 14.97
C GLU A 93 -23.78 -3.38 14.13
N GLN A 94 -23.96 -2.14 13.67
CA GLN A 94 -22.93 -1.40 12.93
C GLN A 94 -21.72 -1.06 13.82
N ILE A 95 -21.94 -0.77 15.10
CA ILE A 95 -20.86 -0.53 16.06
C ILE A 95 -20.07 -1.81 16.32
N LEU A 96 -20.77 -2.94 16.52
CA LEU A 96 -20.13 -4.25 16.72
C LEU A 96 -19.32 -4.65 15.48
N GLN A 97 -19.90 -4.54 14.28
CA GLN A 97 -19.17 -4.79 13.03
C GLN A 97 -17.94 -3.90 12.86
N GLU A 98 -18.01 -2.63 13.27
CA GLU A 98 -16.87 -1.73 13.23
C GLU A 98 -15.77 -2.16 14.22
N ILE A 99 -16.13 -2.58 15.43
CA ILE A 99 -15.20 -3.12 16.41
C ILE A 99 -14.56 -4.41 15.85
N ASP A 100 -15.37 -5.35 15.40
CA ASP A 100 -14.94 -6.64 14.84
C ASP A 100 -14.00 -6.42 13.64
N SER A 101 -14.30 -5.44 12.78
CA SER A 101 -13.46 -5.12 11.60
C SER A 101 -12.05 -4.61 11.95
N ARG A 102 -11.83 -4.14 13.18
CA ARG A 102 -10.52 -3.68 13.66
C ARG A 102 -9.71 -4.80 14.30
N GLU A 103 -10.36 -5.90 14.67
CA GLU A 103 -9.72 -7.06 15.28
C GLU A 103 -9.14 -8.01 14.23
N ILE A 104 -8.25 -8.90 14.69
CA ILE A 104 -7.74 -10.01 13.89
C ILE A 104 -8.83 -11.08 13.83
N ASP A 105 -9.29 -11.40 12.62
CA ASP A 105 -10.11 -12.58 12.40
C ASP A 105 -9.18 -13.80 12.37
N TRP A 106 -9.14 -14.53 13.48
CA TRP A 106 -8.22 -15.66 13.66
C TRP A 106 -8.52 -16.83 12.73
N GLU A 107 -9.79 -17.06 12.38
CA GLU A 107 -10.17 -18.12 11.45
C GLU A 107 -9.64 -17.81 10.04
N PHE A 108 -9.84 -16.58 9.58
CA PHE A 108 -9.32 -16.13 8.30
C PHE A 108 -7.79 -16.05 8.30
N TYR A 109 -7.18 -15.61 9.41
CA TYR A 109 -5.72 -15.66 9.59
C TYR A 109 -5.17 -17.08 9.40
N GLU A 110 -5.77 -18.07 10.06
CA GLU A 110 -5.34 -19.47 9.91
C GLU A 110 -5.52 -19.99 8.49
N GLN A 111 -6.58 -19.56 7.77
CA GLN A 111 -6.75 -19.91 6.37
C GLN A 111 -5.63 -19.33 5.50
N LEU A 112 -5.27 -18.06 5.70
CA LEU A 112 -4.13 -17.44 5.01
C LEU A 112 -2.83 -18.17 5.33
N ASP A 113 -2.58 -18.47 6.59
CA ASP A 113 -1.33 -19.08 7.04
C ASP A 113 -1.15 -20.52 6.55
N ARG A 114 -2.22 -21.33 6.57
CA ARG A 114 -2.22 -22.68 5.98
C ARG A 114 -2.04 -22.69 4.46
N ASN A 115 -2.28 -21.55 3.81
CA ASN A 115 -2.10 -21.36 2.37
C ASN A 115 -0.86 -20.50 2.06
N ASN A 116 0.03 -20.26 3.02
CA ASN A 116 1.34 -19.67 2.76
C ASN A 116 2.39 -20.78 2.70
N ASP A 117 2.92 -21.06 1.52
CA ASP A 117 3.94 -22.09 1.31
C ASP A 117 5.37 -21.61 1.66
N GLY A 118 5.50 -20.43 2.25
CA GLY A 118 6.79 -19.88 2.68
C GLY A 118 7.38 -20.60 3.90
N ARG A 119 8.71 -20.72 3.91
CA ARG A 119 9.52 -21.37 4.95
C ARG A 119 10.32 -20.37 5.80
N GLY A 120 10.31 -19.10 5.41
CA GLY A 120 10.97 -18.02 6.13
C GLY A 120 12.14 -17.42 5.36
N PHE A 121 12.60 -16.27 5.83
CA PHE A 121 13.61 -15.47 5.15
C PHE A 121 14.71 -15.02 6.10
N PHE A 122 15.91 -14.85 5.57
CA PHE A 122 17.06 -14.36 6.32
C PHE A 122 17.11 -12.83 6.27
N HIS A 123 16.88 -12.19 7.41
CA HIS A 123 16.99 -10.75 7.53
C HIS A 123 18.45 -10.34 7.82
N PRO A 124 19.15 -9.64 6.91
CA PRO A 124 20.60 -9.42 7.00
C PRO A 124 21.03 -8.29 7.95
N GLY A 125 20.08 -7.59 8.58
CA GLY A 125 20.37 -6.38 9.37
C GLY A 125 20.82 -6.60 10.81
N TYR A 126 20.87 -7.84 11.30
CA TYR A 126 21.17 -8.11 12.71
C TYR A 126 22.67 -8.10 13.00
N HIS A 127 23.04 -7.83 14.24
CA HIS A 127 24.38 -8.10 14.76
C HIS A 127 24.31 -8.80 16.12
N ILE A 128 25.30 -9.63 16.44
CA ILE A 128 25.34 -10.33 17.73
C ILE A 128 25.80 -9.35 18.81
N ILE A 129 25.01 -9.13 19.85
CA ILE A 129 25.39 -8.26 20.97
C ILE A 129 25.91 -9.05 22.18
N ARG A 130 25.46 -10.31 22.34
CA ARG A 130 25.86 -11.15 23.47
C ARG A 130 25.62 -12.64 23.14
N GLN A 131 26.42 -13.50 23.75
CA GLN A 131 26.12 -14.93 23.86
C GLN A 131 25.69 -15.24 25.29
N GLU A 132 24.56 -15.91 25.44
CA GLU A 132 24.00 -16.31 26.74
C GLU A 132 24.69 -17.57 27.29
N ALA A 133 24.50 -17.82 28.58
CA ALA A 133 25.08 -18.98 29.26
C ALA A 133 24.58 -20.33 28.71
N ASP A 134 23.37 -20.36 28.11
CA ASP A 134 22.78 -21.54 27.48
C ASP A 134 23.24 -21.75 26.01
N GLY A 135 24.12 -20.88 25.50
CA GLY A 135 24.63 -20.92 24.14
C GLY A 135 23.77 -20.20 23.10
N SER A 136 22.59 -19.69 23.48
CA SER A 136 21.81 -18.80 22.61
C SER A 136 22.51 -17.47 22.37
N LEU A 137 22.16 -16.79 21.29
CA LEU A 137 22.71 -15.49 20.91
C LEU A 137 21.63 -14.43 21.05
N ALA A 138 21.95 -13.33 21.73
CA ALA A 138 21.18 -12.10 21.64
C ALA A 138 21.67 -11.32 20.42
N THR A 139 20.76 -11.05 19.49
CA THR A 139 21.01 -10.27 18.27
C THR A 139 20.16 -9.01 18.26
N GLU A 140 20.72 -7.89 17.78
CA GLU A 140 20.02 -6.61 17.72
C GLU A 140 19.83 -6.14 16.28
N PHE A 141 18.65 -5.58 16.01
CA PHE A 141 18.37 -4.76 14.83
C PHE A 141 17.37 -3.66 15.20
N ASP A 142 17.71 -2.40 14.92
CA ASP A 142 16.82 -1.23 15.03
C ASP A 142 16.17 -1.08 16.43
N GLY A 143 16.95 -1.32 17.48
CA GLY A 143 16.55 -1.27 18.88
C GLY A 143 15.86 -2.55 19.39
N ALA A 144 15.57 -3.52 18.52
CA ALA A 144 14.93 -4.77 18.89
C ALA A 144 15.95 -5.89 19.13
N ILE A 145 15.87 -6.54 20.30
CA ILE A 145 16.72 -7.67 20.67
C ILE A 145 15.94 -8.98 20.50
N LEU A 146 16.50 -9.90 19.73
CA LEU A 146 16.00 -11.27 19.58
C LEU A 146 17.00 -12.27 20.16
N HIS A 147 16.49 -13.28 20.87
CA HIS A 147 17.28 -14.42 21.30
C HIS A 147 17.13 -15.56 20.29
N ILE A 148 18.25 -15.99 19.71
CA ILE A 148 18.28 -16.97 18.63
C ILE A 148 19.19 -18.16 18.97
N GLN A 149 18.85 -19.32 18.42
CA GLN A 149 19.71 -20.50 18.37
C GLN A 149 20.51 -20.52 17.06
N ARG A 150 21.83 -20.77 17.15
CA ARG A 150 22.77 -20.74 16.01
C ARG A 150 22.33 -21.68 14.89
N GLU A 151 22.07 -22.94 15.23
CA GLU A 151 21.82 -24.02 14.28
C GLU A 151 20.45 -23.88 13.60
N ARG A 152 19.51 -23.17 14.26
CA ARG A 152 18.14 -23.00 13.77
C ARG A 152 17.94 -21.70 12.98
N HIS A 153 18.59 -20.62 13.39
CA HIS A 153 18.27 -19.28 12.87
C HIS A 153 19.38 -18.64 12.07
N LEU A 154 20.60 -19.17 12.10
CA LEU A 154 21.70 -18.67 11.27
C LEU A 154 21.91 -19.56 10.06
N PRO A 155 22.25 -18.99 8.89
CA PRO A 155 22.70 -19.79 7.76
C PRO A 155 24.00 -20.50 8.13
N LEU A 156 24.25 -21.67 7.53
CA LEU A 156 25.42 -22.51 7.83
C LEU A 156 26.75 -21.74 7.79
N SER A 157 26.89 -20.79 6.85
CA SER A 157 28.09 -19.96 6.70
C SER A 157 28.32 -18.97 7.85
N LEU A 158 27.31 -18.67 8.67
CA LEU A 158 27.38 -17.71 9.76
C LEU A 158 27.24 -18.36 11.15
N GLN A 159 27.17 -19.69 11.24
CA GLN A 159 27.02 -20.37 12.53
C GLN A 159 28.24 -20.21 13.46
N SER A 160 29.41 -19.87 12.93
CA SER A 160 30.62 -19.56 13.70
C SER A 160 30.75 -18.08 14.09
N ALA A 161 29.76 -17.23 13.77
CA ALA A 161 29.81 -15.81 14.07
C ALA A 161 29.92 -15.54 15.58
N THR A 162 30.58 -14.44 15.93
CA THR A 162 30.92 -14.03 17.29
C THR A 162 30.31 -12.67 17.63
N VAL A 163 30.47 -12.23 18.88
CA VAL A 163 29.92 -10.95 19.33
C VAL A 163 30.47 -9.80 18.47
N ASN A 164 29.56 -8.91 18.06
CA ASN A 164 29.71 -7.81 17.11
C ASN A 164 29.73 -8.20 15.63
N ASP A 165 29.71 -9.48 15.28
CA ASP A 165 29.62 -9.87 13.87
C ASP A 165 28.21 -9.58 13.31
N PRO A 166 28.11 -9.06 12.08
CA PRO A 166 26.84 -8.95 11.38
C PRO A 166 26.35 -10.35 11.02
N VAL A 167 25.05 -10.58 11.20
CA VAL A 167 24.40 -11.86 10.90
C VAL A 167 23.06 -11.67 10.21
N ALA A 168 22.72 -12.66 9.37
CA ALA A 168 21.38 -12.76 8.84
C ALA A 168 20.56 -13.75 9.67
N VAL A 169 19.45 -13.28 10.25
CA VAL A 169 18.59 -14.08 11.14
C VAL A 169 17.38 -14.60 10.36
N LEU A 170 17.12 -15.91 10.44
CA LEU A 170 15.93 -16.53 9.87
C LEU A 170 14.69 -16.07 10.65
N LEU A 171 13.80 -15.36 9.97
CA LEU A 171 12.50 -14.93 10.46
C LEU A 171 11.39 -15.80 9.84
N PRO A 172 10.20 -15.87 10.48
CA PRO A 172 9.05 -16.57 9.93
C PRO A 172 8.68 -16.09 8.52
N SER A 173 8.04 -16.95 7.74
CA SER A 173 7.52 -16.60 6.40
C SER A 173 6.40 -15.57 6.45
N SER A 174 5.75 -15.43 7.60
CA SER A 174 4.63 -14.52 7.81
C SER A 174 4.67 -13.75 9.12
N PHE A 175 4.02 -12.59 9.13
CA PHE A 175 3.69 -11.84 10.34
C PHE A 175 2.54 -10.86 10.09
N ILE A 176 1.93 -10.36 11.17
CA ILE A 176 0.96 -9.27 11.10
C ILE A 176 1.68 -7.92 10.99
N HIS A 177 1.29 -7.14 9.99
CA HIS A 177 1.79 -5.78 9.76
C HIS A 177 0.60 -4.82 9.65
N GLY A 178 0.35 -4.06 10.72
CA GLY A 178 -0.86 -3.22 10.81
C GLY A 178 -2.13 -4.07 10.71
N ASN A 179 -3.00 -3.75 9.76
CA ASN A 179 -4.24 -4.50 9.50
C ASN A 179 -4.10 -5.64 8.47
N ARG A 180 -2.87 -6.08 8.20
CA ARG A 180 -2.56 -7.04 7.13
C ARG A 180 -1.79 -8.26 7.65
N TYR A 181 -2.08 -9.39 7.02
CA TYR A 181 -1.21 -10.55 7.01
C TYR A 181 -0.16 -10.34 5.91
N ARG A 182 1.12 -10.47 6.25
CA ARG A 182 2.23 -10.34 5.31
C ARG A 182 2.95 -11.67 5.15
N ALA A 183 3.06 -12.15 3.92
CA ALA A 183 3.97 -13.23 3.52
C ALA A 183 5.21 -12.65 2.83
N ASN A 184 6.38 -13.24 3.09
CA ASN A 184 7.64 -12.87 2.44
C ASN A 184 8.23 -14.06 1.67
N GLY A 185 8.98 -13.78 0.61
CA GLY A 185 9.70 -14.80 -0.14
C GLY A 185 10.80 -15.50 0.67
N ASP A 186 11.11 -16.74 0.29
CA ASP A 186 12.00 -17.62 1.06
C ASP A 186 13.49 -17.25 0.95
N GLY A 187 14.25 -17.57 2.01
CA GLY A 187 15.71 -17.47 2.02
C GLY A 187 16.21 -16.03 1.94
N ILE A 188 17.02 -15.69 0.94
CA ILE A 188 17.43 -14.29 0.67
C ILE A 188 16.27 -13.51 0.00
N GLY A 189 15.13 -14.17 -0.29
CA GLY A 189 13.95 -13.64 -0.95
C GLY A 189 13.01 -12.80 -0.08
N GLY A 190 13.28 -12.63 1.21
CA GLY A 190 12.59 -11.61 1.98
C GLY A 190 13.07 -10.25 1.52
N LEU A 191 12.15 -9.32 1.20
CA LEU A 191 12.56 -7.95 0.88
C LEU A 191 13.39 -7.43 2.07
N PRO A 192 14.66 -7.06 1.86
CA PRO A 192 15.49 -6.54 2.93
C PRO A 192 14.87 -5.24 3.49
N PRO A 193 15.27 -4.83 4.69
CA PRO A 193 14.68 -3.68 5.36
C PRO A 193 14.68 -2.45 4.45
N MET A 194 13.57 -1.70 4.46
CA MET A 194 13.21 -0.64 3.50
C MET A 194 14.30 0.41 3.24
N LYS A 195 15.29 0.56 4.14
CA LYS A 195 16.44 1.46 3.96
C LYS A 195 17.30 1.12 2.74
N PHE A 196 17.15 -0.07 2.15
CA PHE A 196 18.00 -0.55 1.05
C PHE A 196 17.28 -0.74 -0.29
N HIS A 197 15.95 -0.53 -0.38
CA HIS A 197 15.18 -0.85 -1.57
C HIS A 197 14.37 0.35 -2.07
N SER A 198 14.86 0.94 -3.17
CA SER A 198 14.18 2.00 -3.91
C SER A 198 13.55 1.52 -5.22
N GLU A 199 13.79 0.26 -5.60
CA GLU A 199 13.45 -0.29 -6.91
C GLU A 199 12.51 -1.48 -6.75
N GLY A 200 11.44 -1.50 -7.54
CA GLY A 200 10.43 -2.54 -7.46
C GLY A 200 9.13 -2.12 -8.12
N ILE A 201 8.23 -3.09 -8.26
CA ILE A 201 6.85 -2.86 -8.66
C ILE A 201 5.92 -3.29 -7.53
N VAL A 202 4.78 -2.61 -7.45
CA VAL A 202 3.70 -2.92 -6.53
C VAL A 202 2.47 -3.26 -7.35
N VAL A 203 1.97 -4.48 -7.19
CA VAL A 203 0.70 -4.94 -7.78
C VAL A 203 -0.36 -4.84 -6.70
N TYR A 204 -1.49 -4.19 -7.00
CA TYR A 204 -2.63 -4.01 -6.10
C TYR A 204 -3.77 -4.92 -6.53
N PHE A 205 -4.45 -5.52 -5.55
CA PHE A 205 -5.55 -6.46 -5.76
C PHE A 205 -6.82 -5.97 -5.05
N ASN A 206 -7.90 -5.79 -5.81
CA ASN A 206 -9.27 -5.61 -5.33
C ASN A 206 -10.05 -6.89 -5.58
N PHE A 207 -9.90 -7.83 -4.65
CA PHE A 207 -10.51 -9.16 -4.71
C PHE A 207 -11.27 -9.48 -3.42
N SER A 208 -11.95 -10.62 -3.39
CA SER A 208 -12.61 -11.13 -2.19
C SER A 208 -11.64 -11.88 -1.25
N PRO A 209 -12.04 -12.16 0.01
CA PRO A 209 -11.23 -12.96 0.93
C PRO A 209 -10.85 -14.34 0.38
N GLU A 210 -11.76 -14.99 -0.37
CA GLU A 210 -11.54 -16.30 -0.98
C GLU A 210 -10.42 -16.26 -2.03
N ALA A 211 -10.43 -15.25 -2.90
CA ALA A 211 -9.37 -15.04 -3.88
C ALA A 211 -8.04 -14.67 -3.22
N ALA A 212 -8.04 -13.98 -2.07
CA ALA A 212 -6.81 -13.74 -1.32
C ALA A 212 -6.17 -15.01 -0.78
N VAL A 213 -6.97 -15.93 -0.22
CA VAL A 213 -6.47 -17.24 0.24
C VAL A 213 -5.89 -18.04 -0.92
N TRP A 214 -6.59 -18.08 -2.05
CA TRP A 214 -6.11 -18.76 -3.26
C TRP A 214 -4.82 -18.13 -3.78
N ALA A 215 -4.78 -16.80 -3.90
CA ALA A 215 -3.62 -16.05 -4.37
C ALA A 215 -2.43 -16.22 -3.42
N MET A 216 -2.65 -16.26 -2.10
CA MET A 216 -1.61 -16.50 -1.10
C MET A 216 -0.86 -17.79 -1.39
N LYS A 217 -1.61 -18.88 -1.63
CA LYS A 217 -1.02 -20.18 -2.00
C LYS A 217 -0.25 -20.07 -3.29
N TYR A 218 -0.93 -19.70 -4.36
CA TYR A 218 -0.34 -19.74 -5.68
C TYR A 218 0.90 -18.83 -5.81
N LEU A 219 0.84 -17.60 -5.28
CA LEU A 219 1.96 -16.66 -5.28
C LEU A 219 3.14 -17.21 -4.49
N THR A 220 2.91 -17.63 -3.24
CA THR A 220 4.01 -18.09 -2.38
C THR A 220 4.64 -19.36 -2.92
N THR A 221 3.88 -20.32 -3.46
CA THR A 221 4.43 -21.50 -4.14
C THR A 221 5.30 -21.07 -5.34
N LYS A 222 4.74 -20.31 -6.28
CA LYS A 222 5.38 -20.04 -7.57
C LYS A 222 6.60 -19.14 -7.45
N LEU A 223 6.50 -18.08 -6.65
CA LEU A 223 7.59 -17.12 -6.49
C LEU A 223 8.74 -17.70 -5.64
N ASN A 224 8.45 -18.57 -4.67
CA ASN A 224 9.49 -19.28 -3.91
C ASN A 224 10.20 -20.35 -4.76
N GLU A 225 9.48 -21.06 -5.64
CA GLU A 225 10.08 -22.04 -6.58
C GLU A 225 11.19 -21.40 -7.44
N VAL A 226 10.96 -20.17 -7.90
CA VAL A 226 11.91 -19.41 -8.73
C VAL A 226 12.83 -18.47 -7.93
N LYS A 227 12.72 -18.48 -6.58
CA LYS A 227 13.61 -17.78 -5.64
C LYS A 227 13.69 -16.26 -5.86
N VAL A 228 12.59 -15.63 -6.23
CA VAL A 228 12.53 -14.16 -6.41
C VAL A 228 12.11 -13.47 -5.12
N PRO A 229 12.69 -12.31 -4.78
CA PRO A 229 12.27 -11.60 -3.59
C PRO A 229 10.90 -10.93 -3.74
N PHE A 230 10.03 -11.13 -2.74
CA PHE A 230 8.71 -10.50 -2.70
C PHE A 230 8.20 -10.29 -1.27
N ALA A 231 7.20 -9.43 -1.15
CA ALA A 231 6.33 -9.36 0.01
C ALA A 231 4.87 -9.24 -0.46
N PHE A 232 4.02 -10.16 -0.05
CA PHE A 232 2.60 -10.16 -0.36
C PHE A 232 1.80 -9.85 0.91
N GLU A 233 1.03 -8.78 0.89
CA GLU A 233 0.24 -8.32 2.03
C GLU A 233 -1.24 -8.32 1.67
N VAL A 234 -2.07 -8.98 2.48
CA VAL A 234 -3.53 -8.99 2.34
C VAL A 234 -4.16 -8.62 3.67
N LEU A 235 -5.36 -8.04 3.65
CA LEU A 235 -6.08 -7.72 4.88
C LEU A 235 -6.30 -8.98 5.73
N HIS A 236 -6.08 -8.91 7.04
CA HIS A 236 -6.25 -10.07 7.94
C HIS A 236 -7.70 -10.23 8.45
N ASN A 237 -8.64 -9.42 7.96
CA ASN A 237 -10.04 -9.47 8.37
C ASN A 237 -10.94 -9.39 7.14
N PRO A 238 -11.80 -10.40 6.91
CA PRO A 238 -12.63 -10.48 5.71
C PRO A 238 -13.61 -9.31 5.56
N LEU A 239 -14.04 -8.68 6.67
CA LEU A 239 -14.96 -7.53 6.66
C LEU A 239 -14.37 -6.30 5.94
N ASN A 240 -13.05 -6.24 5.80
CA ASN A 240 -12.34 -5.11 5.20
C ASN A 240 -12.07 -5.26 3.71
N TYR A 241 -12.42 -6.40 3.09
CA TYR A 241 -12.22 -6.65 1.65
C TYR A 241 -13.20 -5.85 0.78
N ARG A 242 -13.23 -4.52 0.95
CA ARG A 242 -13.96 -3.50 0.19
C ARG A 242 -13.04 -2.44 -0.39
N LEU A 243 -11.76 -2.45 0.01
CA LEU A 243 -10.75 -1.50 -0.44
C LEU A 243 -10.23 -1.88 -1.83
N TYR A 244 -9.87 -0.87 -2.62
CA TYR A 244 -9.23 -1.06 -3.93
C TYR A 244 -7.83 -1.70 -3.82
N ASN A 245 -7.21 -1.59 -2.64
CA ASN A 245 -5.93 -2.18 -2.28
C ASN A 245 -6.07 -3.30 -1.23
N SER A 246 -7.13 -4.13 -1.32
CA SER A 246 -7.38 -5.23 -0.36
C SER A 246 -6.20 -6.20 -0.24
N GLY A 247 -5.43 -6.39 -1.32
CA GLY A 247 -4.11 -6.99 -1.28
C GLY A 247 -3.08 -6.16 -2.05
N PHE A 248 -1.80 -6.34 -1.77
CA PHE A 248 -0.73 -5.88 -2.65
C PHE A 248 0.50 -6.79 -2.59
N LEU A 249 1.17 -6.93 -3.74
CA LEU A 249 2.43 -7.65 -3.90
C LEU A 249 3.52 -6.64 -4.22
N LYS A 250 4.50 -6.52 -3.33
CA LYS A 250 5.78 -5.86 -3.62
C LYS A 250 6.70 -6.90 -4.25
N PHE A 251 7.17 -6.61 -5.45
CA PHE A 251 8.03 -7.48 -6.22
C PHE A 251 9.32 -6.73 -6.56
N LEU A 252 10.47 -7.30 -6.20
CA LEU A 252 11.75 -6.68 -6.50
C LEU A 252 12.00 -6.71 -8.01
N TYR A 253 12.19 -5.53 -8.58
CA TYR A 253 12.30 -5.31 -10.01
C TYR A 253 13.33 -4.22 -10.26
N ASN A 254 14.20 -4.46 -11.25
CA ASN A 254 15.08 -3.46 -11.83
C ASN A 254 14.76 -3.40 -13.35
N PRO A 255 14.72 -2.21 -13.98
CA PRO A 255 14.47 -2.06 -15.41
C PRO A 255 15.36 -2.94 -16.32
N ASP A 256 16.63 -3.14 -15.94
CA ASP A 256 17.58 -3.99 -16.67
C ASP A 256 17.19 -5.48 -16.60
N GLU A 257 16.35 -5.86 -15.64
CA GLU A 257 15.84 -7.21 -15.41
C GLU A 257 14.36 -7.35 -15.85
N SER A 258 13.96 -6.69 -16.95
CA SER A 258 12.58 -6.73 -17.47
C SER A 258 12.02 -8.16 -17.68
N TYR A 259 12.89 -9.14 -17.88
CA TYR A 259 12.53 -10.57 -17.95
C TYR A 259 11.84 -11.07 -16.67
N ARG A 260 12.20 -10.56 -15.47
CA ARG A 260 11.55 -10.96 -14.21
C ARG A 260 10.08 -10.57 -14.19
N TYR A 261 9.73 -9.43 -14.79
CA TYR A 261 8.33 -9.09 -14.96
C TYR A 261 7.67 -10.00 -16.00
N LYS A 262 8.22 -10.05 -17.23
CA LYS A 262 7.56 -10.70 -18.38
C LYS A 262 7.45 -12.23 -18.25
N GLU A 263 8.48 -12.88 -17.73
CA GLU A 263 8.60 -14.34 -17.71
C GLU A 263 8.23 -14.96 -16.36
N ILE A 264 8.29 -14.20 -15.27
CA ILE A 264 7.99 -14.71 -13.93
C ILE A 264 6.69 -14.13 -13.39
N LEU A 265 6.61 -12.81 -13.21
CA LEU A 265 5.45 -12.22 -12.53
C LEU A 265 4.19 -12.23 -13.40
N LEU A 266 4.29 -11.86 -14.67
CA LEU A 266 3.14 -11.74 -15.57
C LEU A 266 2.36 -13.06 -15.71
N PRO A 267 2.97 -14.24 -15.95
CA PRO A 267 2.26 -15.52 -15.98
C PRO A 267 1.57 -15.88 -14.65
N VAL A 268 2.20 -15.50 -13.54
CA VAL A 268 1.62 -15.71 -12.21
C VAL A 268 0.36 -14.87 -12.02
N LEU A 269 0.41 -13.58 -12.39
CA LEU A 269 -0.75 -12.69 -12.34
C LEU A 269 -1.87 -13.14 -13.27
N GLN A 270 -1.55 -13.59 -14.49
CA GLN A 270 -2.52 -14.12 -15.45
C GLN A 270 -3.28 -15.32 -14.85
N THR A 271 -2.58 -16.25 -14.21
CA THR A 271 -3.21 -17.43 -13.60
C THR A 271 -4.11 -17.02 -12.43
N ILE A 272 -3.64 -16.12 -11.55
CA ILE A 272 -4.45 -15.63 -10.42
C ILE A 272 -5.74 -15.01 -10.91
N TYR A 273 -5.67 -14.16 -11.93
CA TYR A 273 -6.84 -13.50 -12.48
C TYR A 273 -7.79 -14.49 -13.17
N ALA A 274 -7.27 -15.36 -14.05
CA ALA A 274 -8.08 -16.32 -14.81
C ALA A 274 -8.84 -17.29 -13.90
N GLU A 275 -8.19 -17.84 -12.88
CA GLU A 275 -8.78 -18.81 -11.96
C GLU A 275 -9.76 -18.20 -10.95
N ASN A 276 -9.69 -16.87 -10.72
CA ASN A 276 -10.48 -16.19 -9.69
C ASN A 276 -11.29 -15.01 -10.22
N LYS A 277 -11.53 -14.92 -11.52
CA LYS A 277 -12.13 -13.73 -12.17
C LYS A 277 -13.42 -13.23 -11.52
N SER A 278 -14.30 -14.14 -11.07
CA SER A 278 -15.57 -13.80 -10.40
C SER A 278 -15.40 -13.19 -9.01
N HIS A 279 -14.21 -13.30 -8.41
CA HIS A 279 -13.88 -12.79 -7.09
C HIS A 279 -13.14 -11.45 -7.14
N PHE A 280 -12.87 -10.91 -8.33
CA PHE A 280 -12.32 -9.57 -8.51
C PHE A 280 -13.43 -8.53 -8.67
N ARG A 281 -13.19 -7.32 -8.16
CA ARG A 281 -14.04 -6.15 -8.42
C ARG A 281 -13.33 -5.21 -9.39
N GLU A 282 -14.08 -4.47 -10.18
CA GLU A 282 -13.53 -3.72 -11.31
C GLU A 282 -12.53 -2.61 -10.91
N GLN A 283 -12.75 -1.96 -9.76
CA GLN A 283 -11.98 -0.78 -9.36
C GLN A 283 -10.55 -1.12 -8.96
N VAL A 284 -9.62 -0.23 -9.30
CA VAL A 284 -8.22 -0.25 -8.86
C VAL A 284 -7.83 1.09 -8.23
N PRO A 285 -6.76 1.16 -7.42
CA PRO A 285 -6.31 2.44 -6.85
C PRO A 285 -5.99 3.46 -7.94
N ILE A 286 -6.40 4.72 -7.73
CA ILE A 286 -6.05 5.83 -8.64
C ILE A 286 -4.52 5.90 -8.83
N PHE A 287 -4.10 6.33 -10.03
CA PHE A 287 -2.71 6.39 -10.51
C PHE A 287 -2.07 5.06 -10.89
N THR A 288 -2.71 3.91 -10.65
CA THR A 288 -2.17 2.62 -11.08
C THR A 288 -2.51 2.34 -12.55
N LYS A 289 -1.66 1.56 -13.23
CA LYS A 289 -2.01 0.97 -14.52
C LYS A 289 -2.95 -0.20 -14.29
N VAL A 290 -4.11 -0.15 -14.92
CA VAL A 290 -5.04 -1.28 -14.94
C VAL A 290 -4.42 -2.40 -15.77
N LEU A 291 -4.12 -3.52 -15.14
CA LEU A 291 -3.73 -4.75 -15.83
C LEU A 291 -4.97 -5.61 -16.13
N ALA A 292 -5.90 -5.67 -15.19
CA ALA A 292 -7.20 -6.31 -15.35
C ALA A 292 -8.21 -5.66 -14.40
N PRO A 293 -9.53 -5.87 -14.55
CA PRO A 293 -10.50 -5.50 -13.52
C PRO A 293 -10.06 -5.96 -12.12
N GLY A 294 -9.79 -5.01 -11.23
CA GLY A 294 -9.32 -5.27 -9.87
C GLY A 294 -7.84 -5.55 -9.69
N ILE A 295 -7.03 -5.44 -10.75
CA ILE A 295 -5.56 -5.56 -10.68
C ILE A 295 -4.91 -4.30 -11.23
N GLY A 296 -4.32 -3.52 -10.33
CA GLY A 296 -3.53 -2.33 -10.65
C GLY A 296 -2.04 -2.58 -10.48
N LEU A 297 -1.20 -1.89 -11.23
CA LEU A 297 0.26 -1.94 -11.08
C LEU A 297 0.87 -0.53 -11.04
N ALA A 298 1.89 -0.35 -10.21
CA ALA A 298 2.75 0.82 -10.26
C ALA A 298 4.19 0.51 -9.89
N GLU A 299 5.12 1.33 -10.35
CA GLU A 299 6.51 1.31 -9.92
C GLU A 299 6.64 1.96 -8.54
N HIS A 300 7.48 1.38 -7.69
CA HIS A 300 7.84 2.01 -6.43
C HIS A 300 8.50 3.37 -6.73
N PRO A 301 8.10 4.47 -6.08
CA PRO A 301 8.74 5.76 -6.32
C PRO A 301 10.25 5.68 -6.10
N ALA A 302 11.01 6.19 -7.06
CA ALA A 302 12.44 6.40 -6.93
C ALA A 302 12.75 7.31 -5.72
N SER A 303 13.92 7.15 -5.11
CA SER A 303 14.24 7.79 -3.82
C SER A 303 14.15 9.32 -3.87
N GLU A 304 14.52 9.92 -4.99
CA GLU A 304 14.48 11.36 -5.27
C GLU A 304 13.06 11.92 -5.40
N LEU A 305 12.06 11.07 -5.66
CA LEU A 305 10.66 11.47 -5.76
C LEU A 305 9.94 11.46 -4.42
N LYS A 306 10.55 10.88 -3.37
CA LYS A 306 9.89 10.71 -2.08
C LYS A 306 10.01 11.98 -1.24
N PHE A 307 8.91 12.37 -0.62
CA PHE A 307 8.88 13.47 0.35
C PHE A 307 9.32 13.02 1.76
N GLY A 308 9.41 11.70 1.98
CA GLY A 308 9.85 11.09 3.24
C GLY A 308 10.49 9.71 3.05
N LEU A 309 11.21 9.23 4.06
CA LEU A 309 12.06 8.04 3.97
C LEU A 309 11.31 6.73 3.65
N GLN A 310 10.02 6.63 4.01
CA GLN A 310 9.23 5.39 3.92
C GLN A 310 7.92 5.57 3.14
N GLN A 311 7.89 6.52 2.22
CA GLN A 311 6.68 6.83 1.46
C GLN A 311 6.34 5.73 0.44
N GLN A 312 5.07 5.30 0.46
CA GLN A 312 4.53 4.34 -0.51
C GLN A 312 4.04 5.03 -1.80
N PHE A 313 3.83 4.25 -2.86
CA PHE A 313 3.37 4.77 -4.15
C PHE A 313 2.10 5.64 -4.05
N GLY A 314 1.05 5.11 -3.42
CA GLY A 314 -0.23 5.83 -3.31
C GLY A 314 -0.10 7.14 -2.52
N GLU A 315 0.63 7.12 -1.41
CA GLU A 315 0.93 8.33 -0.63
C GLU A 315 1.68 9.36 -1.47
N ASN A 316 2.67 8.92 -2.25
CA ASN A 316 3.47 9.81 -3.09
C ASN A 316 2.62 10.53 -4.14
N ARG A 317 1.85 9.79 -4.95
CA ARG A 317 1.05 10.41 -6.02
C ARG A 317 -0.09 11.26 -5.46
N CYS A 318 -0.72 10.84 -4.36
CA CYS A 318 -1.71 11.67 -3.67
C CYS A 318 -1.09 12.92 -3.05
N GLU A 319 0.15 12.88 -2.56
CA GLU A 319 0.82 14.05 -1.97
C GLU A 319 1.19 15.08 -3.04
N ILE A 320 1.60 14.64 -4.24
CA ILE A 320 1.80 15.54 -5.39
C ILE A 320 0.52 16.33 -5.69
N VAL A 321 -0.62 15.65 -5.73
CA VAL A 321 -1.92 16.30 -5.96
C VAL A 321 -2.32 17.20 -4.78
N ALA A 322 -2.14 16.76 -3.55
CA ALA A 322 -2.44 17.56 -2.36
C ALA A 322 -1.62 18.87 -2.34
N ASN A 323 -0.32 18.79 -2.63
CA ASN A 323 0.58 19.94 -2.72
C ASN A 323 0.10 20.92 -3.81
N ALA A 324 -0.30 20.42 -4.97
CA ALA A 324 -0.80 21.25 -6.06
C ALA A 324 -2.12 21.97 -5.70
N MET A 325 -3.06 21.24 -5.09
CA MET A 325 -4.33 21.80 -4.62
C MET A 325 -4.12 22.87 -3.55
N LEU A 326 -3.17 22.65 -2.63
CA LEU A 326 -2.82 23.63 -1.61
C LEU A 326 -2.11 24.86 -2.18
N GLU A 327 -1.24 24.70 -3.18
CA GLU A 327 -0.60 25.82 -3.89
C GLU A 327 -1.64 26.68 -4.62
N ALA A 328 -2.65 26.05 -5.25
CA ALA A 328 -3.77 26.77 -5.86
C ALA A 328 -4.53 27.62 -4.83
N HIS A 329 -4.83 27.03 -3.67
CA HIS A 329 -5.49 27.71 -2.56
C HIS A 329 -4.66 28.88 -2.00
N GLN A 330 -3.36 28.69 -1.80
CA GLN A 330 -2.46 29.75 -1.31
C GLN A 330 -2.33 30.93 -2.27
N ASN A 331 -2.44 30.68 -3.57
CA ASN A 331 -2.41 31.72 -4.61
C ASN A 331 -3.78 32.34 -4.90
N GLY A 332 -4.85 31.88 -4.24
CA GLY A 332 -6.19 32.47 -4.33
C GLY A 332 -6.97 32.15 -5.61
N ASP A 333 -6.52 31.20 -6.44
CA ASP A 333 -7.26 30.71 -7.61
C ASP A 333 -7.52 29.21 -7.48
N GLU A 334 -8.68 28.90 -6.94
CA GLU A 334 -9.16 27.54 -6.69
C GLU A 334 -10.11 27.04 -7.79
N SER A 335 -10.17 27.73 -8.92
CA SER A 335 -10.95 27.23 -10.06
C SER A 335 -10.46 25.85 -10.49
N LYS A 336 -11.37 24.99 -10.96
CA LYS A 336 -11.03 23.67 -11.51
C LYS A 336 -9.87 23.72 -12.50
N GLN A 337 -9.86 24.74 -13.37
CA GLN A 337 -8.84 24.94 -14.39
C GLN A 337 -7.48 25.28 -13.77
N ALA A 338 -7.43 26.16 -12.78
CA ALA A 338 -6.20 26.51 -12.08
C ALA A 338 -5.66 25.32 -11.28
N ARG A 339 -6.52 24.63 -10.52
CA ARG A 339 -6.14 23.41 -9.77
C ARG A 339 -5.57 22.33 -10.69
N MET A 340 -6.23 22.03 -11.81
CA MET A 340 -5.69 21.10 -12.81
C MET A 340 -4.35 21.55 -13.39
N LYS A 341 -4.17 22.85 -13.64
CA LYS A 341 -2.90 23.41 -14.09
C LYS A 341 -1.80 23.20 -13.06
N TYR A 342 -2.06 23.47 -11.78
CA TYR A 342 -1.10 23.21 -10.71
C TYR A 342 -0.76 21.73 -10.60
N ILE A 343 -1.75 20.83 -10.69
CA ILE A 343 -1.50 19.37 -10.64
C ILE A 343 -0.53 18.98 -11.76
N ILE A 344 -0.81 19.39 -13.01
CA ILE A 344 0.07 19.11 -14.16
C ILE A 344 1.48 19.67 -13.91
N GLN A 345 1.59 20.90 -13.41
CA GLN A 345 2.88 21.53 -13.13
C GLN A 345 3.69 20.78 -12.06
N HIS A 346 3.03 20.27 -11.02
CA HIS A 346 3.69 19.49 -9.96
C HIS A 346 4.23 18.17 -10.50
N PHE A 347 3.47 17.45 -11.32
CA PHE A 347 3.96 16.25 -12.01
C PHE A 347 5.15 16.57 -12.91
N GLN A 348 5.06 17.63 -13.72
CA GLN A 348 6.14 18.07 -14.62
C GLN A 348 7.42 18.47 -13.88
N ARG A 349 7.31 19.19 -12.75
CA ARG A 349 8.46 19.58 -11.92
C ARG A 349 9.24 18.37 -11.40
N LEU A 350 8.56 17.23 -11.22
CA LEU A 350 9.14 15.96 -10.78
C LEU A 350 9.54 15.04 -11.96
N GLY A 351 9.39 15.49 -13.20
CA GLY A 351 9.67 14.69 -14.39
C GLY A 351 8.69 13.53 -14.61
N LEU A 352 7.52 13.57 -13.96
CA LEU A 352 6.48 12.54 -14.08
C LEU A 352 5.51 12.88 -15.21
N ASP A 353 5.16 11.87 -16.00
CA ASP A 353 4.08 11.96 -16.97
C ASP A 353 2.73 11.75 -16.27
N ILE A 354 1.87 12.77 -16.28
CA ILE A 354 0.54 12.68 -15.66
C ILE A 354 -0.36 11.64 -16.35
N GLU A 355 -0.15 11.35 -17.63
CA GLU A 355 -0.91 10.33 -18.36
C GLU A 355 -0.42 8.91 -18.04
N ARG A 356 0.78 8.78 -17.44
CA ARG A 356 1.39 7.51 -17.02
C ARG A 356 1.93 7.60 -15.58
N PRO A 357 1.07 7.92 -14.59
CA PRO A 357 1.53 8.26 -13.24
C PRO A 357 2.06 7.04 -12.47
N TYR A 358 1.81 5.82 -12.97
CA TYR A 358 2.31 4.55 -12.45
C TYR A 358 3.79 4.31 -12.76
N LEU A 359 4.40 5.08 -13.66
CA LEU A 359 5.82 4.97 -14.01
C LEU A 359 6.67 5.96 -13.21
N ASN A 360 7.94 5.60 -13.01
CA ASN A 360 8.98 6.55 -12.68
C ASN A 360 9.44 7.32 -13.94
N PRO A 361 10.11 8.48 -13.78
CA PRO A 361 10.67 9.24 -14.89
C PRO A 361 11.59 8.37 -15.75
N ASN A 362 11.40 8.42 -17.07
CA ASN A 362 12.18 7.68 -18.08
C ASN A 362 12.03 6.15 -18.05
N SER A 363 11.14 5.58 -17.23
CA SER A 363 10.83 4.14 -17.30
C SER A 363 10.11 3.77 -18.60
N GLU A 364 10.46 2.61 -19.15
CA GLU A 364 9.74 2.02 -20.28
C GLU A 364 8.44 1.38 -19.80
N ASP A 365 7.34 1.64 -20.50
CA ASP A 365 6.06 0.99 -20.20
C ASP A 365 6.00 -0.43 -20.80
N ILE A 366 6.53 -1.40 -20.06
CA ILE A 366 6.53 -2.81 -20.45
C ILE A 366 5.30 -3.59 -19.96
N TYR A 367 4.42 -2.93 -19.21
CA TYR A 367 3.32 -3.60 -18.51
C TYR A 367 2.14 -3.81 -19.44
N THR A 368 1.67 -5.04 -19.60
CA THR A 368 0.57 -5.36 -20.52
C THR A 368 -0.68 -5.81 -19.75
N PRO A 369 -1.89 -5.53 -20.25
CA PRO A 369 -3.11 -6.09 -19.67
C PRO A 369 -3.04 -7.63 -19.55
N LEU A 370 -3.71 -8.17 -18.54
CA LEU A 370 -3.91 -9.62 -18.39
C LEU A 370 -5.10 -10.01 -19.27
N GLU A 371 -4.87 -10.90 -20.22
CA GLU A 371 -5.92 -11.45 -21.10
C GLU A 371 -6.78 -12.51 -20.39
#